data_AF-A0ABD4T8W4-F1
#
_entry.id   AF-A0ABD4T8W4-F1
#
_cell.length_a   1.000
_cell.length_b   1.000
_cell.length_c   1.000
_cell.angle_alpha   90.00
_cell.angle_beta   90.00
_cell.angle_gamma   90.00
#
_symmetry.space_group_name_H-M   'P 1'
#
loop_
_entity.id
_entity.type
_entity.pdbx_description
1 polymer ?
#
loop_
_entity_poly.entity_id
_entity_poly.type
_entity_poly.pdbx_seq_one_letter_code
_entity_poly.pdbx_strand_id
1 'polypeptide(L)'
;MRRGSEDDREVFMNLSTAYLEWREATLEEGLQRGQRQVVENLLKARFGILDEALAVRLPAILKLSPEEYMPLLVNLSRQELLERFPVEEGDG
;
A
#
# COMPACT_ATOMS: atom_id res chain seq x y z
N MET A 1 -17.55 -48.07 -7.10
CA MET A 1 -17.02 -46.80 -7.63
C MET A 1 -17.67 -45.63 -6.89
N ARG A 2 -17.00 -45.06 -5.87
CA ARG A 2 -17.22 -43.71 -5.36
C ARG A 2 -15.81 -43.16 -5.11
N ARG A 3 -15.29 -42.40 -6.07
CA ARG A 3 -13.97 -41.74 -5.96
C ARG A 3 -13.92 -40.44 -6.79
N GLY A 4 -14.68 -40.35 -7.90
CA GLY A 4 -14.74 -39.12 -8.71
C GLY A 4 -15.35 -37.92 -7.97
N SER A 5 -16.53 -38.08 -7.36
CA SER A 5 -17.29 -36.93 -6.81
C SER A 5 -16.67 -36.22 -5.61
N GLU A 6 -15.73 -36.84 -4.91
CA GLU A 6 -15.05 -36.26 -3.75
C GLU A 6 -13.82 -35.46 -4.20
N ASP A 7 -13.08 -35.99 -5.17
CA ASP A 7 -11.98 -35.31 -5.89
C ASP A 7 -12.48 -34.06 -6.61
N ASP A 8 -13.60 -34.16 -7.34
CA ASP A 8 -14.25 -33.02 -7.98
C ASP A 8 -14.59 -31.93 -6.96
N ARG A 9 -15.17 -32.28 -5.80
CA ARG A 9 -15.52 -31.31 -4.74
C ARG A 9 -14.30 -30.65 -4.12
N GLU A 10 -13.24 -31.40 -3.88
CA GLU A 10 -11.98 -30.88 -3.30
C GLU A 10 -11.30 -29.90 -4.26
N VAL A 11 -11.27 -30.23 -5.57
CA VAL A 11 -10.75 -29.35 -6.62
C VAL A 11 -11.58 -28.07 -6.75
N PHE A 12 -12.91 -28.17 -6.74
CA PHE A 12 -13.79 -26.98 -6.78
C PHE A 12 -13.65 -26.11 -5.52
N MET A 13 -13.51 -26.70 -4.32
CA MET A 13 -13.29 -25.95 -3.08
C MET A 13 -11.93 -25.24 -3.09
N ASN A 14 -10.86 -25.93 -3.47
CA ASN A 14 -9.50 -25.37 -3.50
C ASN A 14 -9.37 -24.25 -4.55
N LEU A 15 -9.95 -24.45 -5.75
CA LEU A 15 -9.96 -23.41 -6.79
C LEU A 15 -10.78 -22.18 -6.40
N SER A 16 -11.90 -22.36 -5.69
CA SER A 16 -12.70 -21.24 -5.18
C SER A 16 -11.94 -20.45 -4.12
N THR A 17 -11.23 -21.12 -3.22
CA THR A 17 -10.38 -20.49 -2.20
C THR A 17 -9.23 -19.73 -2.85
N ALA A 18 -8.47 -20.36 -3.74
CA ALA A 18 -7.36 -19.73 -4.44
C ALA A 18 -7.80 -18.51 -5.27
N TYR A 19 -9.00 -18.56 -5.88
CA TYR A 19 -9.57 -17.41 -6.59
C TYR A 19 -9.97 -16.27 -5.64
N LEU A 20 -10.52 -16.58 -4.47
CA LEU A 20 -10.84 -15.57 -3.45
C LEU A 20 -9.57 -14.91 -2.91
N GLU A 21 -8.56 -15.69 -2.54
CA GLU A 21 -7.25 -15.21 -2.08
C GLU A 21 -6.58 -14.34 -3.15
N TRP A 22 -6.58 -14.80 -4.41
CA TRP A 22 -6.04 -14.02 -5.52
C TRP A 22 -6.79 -12.70 -5.73
N ARG A 23 -8.13 -12.72 -5.61
CA ARG A 23 -8.96 -11.51 -5.76
C ARG A 23 -8.71 -10.52 -4.62
N GLU A 24 -8.58 -11.00 -3.39
CA GLU A 24 -8.25 -10.17 -2.23
C GLU A 24 -6.85 -9.57 -2.37
N ALA A 25 -5.84 -10.38 -2.69
CA ALA A 25 -4.48 -9.90 -2.95
C ALA A 25 -4.43 -8.84 -4.06
N THR A 26 -5.17 -9.06 -5.16
CA THR A 26 -5.23 -8.10 -6.28
C THR A 26 -5.90 -6.79 -5.88
N LEU A 27 -6.95 -6.84 -5.05
CA LEU A 27 -7.62 -5.65 -4.52
C LEU A 27 -6.71 -4.88 -3.55
N GLU A 28 -6.01 -5.59 -2.67
CA GLU A 28 -5.04 -4.99 -1.75
C GLU A 28 -3.88 -4.34 -2.49
N GLU A 29 -3.30 -5.01 -3.50
CA GLU A 29 -2.27 -4.43 -4.35
C GLU A 29 -2.78 -3.17 -5.07
N GLY A 30 -4.00 -3.22 -5.63
CA GLY A 30 -4.64 -2.09 -6.28
C GLY A 30 -4.83 -0.90 -5.32
N LEU A 31 -5.25 -1.18 -4.09
CA LEU A 31 -5.42 -0.18 -3.04
C LEU A 31 -4.09 0.43 -2.62
N GLN A 32 -3.05 -0.38 -2.39
CA GLN A 32 -1.72 0.11 -2.01
C GLN A 32 -1.09 0.97 -3.12
N ARG A 33 -1.18 0.54 -4.38
CA ARG A 33 -0.71 1.33 -5.53
C ARG A 33 -1.49 2.63 -5.67
N GLY A 34 -2.81 2.59 -5.50
CA GLY A 34 -3.67 3.77 -5.54
C GLY A 34 -3.33 4.77 -4.42
N GLN A 35 -3.17 4.31 -3.18
CA GLN A 35 -2.77 5.16 -2.06
C GLN A 35 -1.42 5.80 -2.31
N ARG A 36 -0.44 5.02 -2.76
CA ARG A 36 0.88 5.54 -3.12
C ARG A 36 0.80 6.64 -4.18
N GLN A 37 0.05 6.40 -5.25
CA GLN A 37 -0.12 7.38 -6.33
C GLN A 37 -0.80 8.68 -5.84
N VAL A 38 -1.79 8.58 -4.95
CA VAL A 38 -2.44 9.74 -4.33
C VAL A 38 -1.44 10.56 -3.53
N VAL A 39 -0.64 9.91 -2.68
CA VAL A 39 0.38 10.57 -1.87
C VAL A 39 1.43 11.25 -2.74
N GLU A 40 1.95 10.55 -3.75
CA GLU A 40 2.94 11.11 -4.69
C GLU A 40 2.40 12.34 -5.43
N ASN A 41 1.17 12.27 -5.94
CA ASN A 41 0.54 13.38 -6.65
C ASN A 41 0.26 14.56 -5.73
N LEU A 42 -0.16 14.31 -4.49
CA LEU A 42 -0.39 15.36 -3.50
C LEU A 42 0.91 16.09 -3.17
N LEU A 43 1.99 15.35 -2.92
CA LEU A 43 3.31 15.95 -2.64
C LEU A 43 3.83 16.76 -3.83
N LYS A 44 3.69 16.26 -5.06
CA LYS A 44 4.01 17.01 -6.29
C LYS A 44 3.16 18.28 -6.42
N ALA A 45 1.86 18.20 -6.11
CA ALA A 45 0.97 19.36 -6.19
C ALA A 45 1.32 20.43 -5.13
N ARG A 46 1.73 20.03 -3.92
CA ARG A 46 2.08 20.97 -2.84
C ARG A 46 3.47 21.57 -2.96
N PHE A 47 4.45 20.75 -3.36
CA PHE A 47 5.87 21.13 -3.35
C PHE A 47 6.47 21.29 -4.75
N GLY A 48 5.68 21.11 -5.80
CA GLY A 48 6.09 21.19 -7.21
C GLY A 48 6.76 19.92 -7.71
N ILE A 49 7.73 19.39 -6.97
CA ILE A 49 8.41 18.14 -7.28
C ILE A 49 8.40 17.20 -6.07
N LEU A 50 8.39 15.89 -6.37
CA LEU A 50 8.68 14.88 -5.37
C LEU A 50 10.17 14.54 -5.49
N ASP A 51 10.98 15.16 -4.64
CA ASP A 51 12.40 14.87 -4.56
C ASP A 51 12.69 13.55 -3.82
N GLU A 52 13.91 13.03 -3.99
CA GLU A 52 14.32 11.75 -3.43
C GLU A 52 14.21 11.69 -1.90
N ALA A 53 14.44 12.82 -1.20
CA ALA A 53 14.33 12.86 0.24
C ALA A 53 12.88 12.66 0.73
N LEU A 54 11.88 13.13 -0.03
CA LEU A 54 10.48 12.82 0.25
C LEU A 54 10.08 11.41 -0.26
N ALA A 55 10.61 10.99 -1.42
CA ALA A 55 10.28 9.70 -2.02
C ALA A 55 10.68 8.52 -1.12
N VAL A 56 11.86 8.58 -0.50
CA VAL A 56 12.34 7.52 0.42
C VAL A 56 11.47 7.39 1.68
N ARG A 57 10.69 8.43 2.03
CA ARG A 57 9.79 8.45 3.20
C ARG A 57 8.39 7.92 2.90
N LEU A 58 8.03 7.76 1.62
CA LEU A 58 6.72 7.23 1.22
C LEU A 58 6.35 5.92 1.91
N PRO A 59 7.25 4.92 2.05
CA PRO A 59 6.91 3.68 2.76
C PRO A 59 6.48 3.93 4.21
N ALA A 60 7.15 4.84 4.92
CA ALA A 60 6.82 5.18 6.31
C ALA A 60 5.48 5.94 6.40
N ILE A 61 5.19 6.81 5.43
CA ILE A 61 3.91 7.54 5.35
C ILE A 61 2.76 6.58 5.04
N LEU A 62 2.96 5.62 4.12
CA LEU A 62 1.95 4.64 3.69
C LEU A 62 1.69 3.53 4.72
N LYS A 63 2.52 3.40 5.76
CA LYS A 63 2.21 2.57 6.95
C LYS A 63 1.06 3.16 7.77
N LEU A 64 0.81 4.47 7.66
CA LEU A 64 -0.29 5.15 8.34
C LEU A 64 -1.58 5.03 7.54
N SER A 65 -2.72 5.13 8.23
CA SER A 65 -4.02 5.18 7.56
C SER A 65 -4.21 6.51 6.82
N PRO A 66 -5.08 6.57 5.78
CA PRO A 66 -5.41 7.82 5.09
C PRO A 66 -5.80 8.97 6.01
N GLU A 67 -6.57 8.67 7.06
CA GLU A 67 -7.02 9.66 8.04
C GLU A 67 -5.87 10.24 8.88
N GLU A 68 -4.77 9.50 9.01
CA GLU A 68 -3.58 9.91 9.76
C GLU A 68 -2.58 10.66 8.86
N TYR A 69 -2.30 10.16 7.66
CA TYR A 69 -1.32 10.80 6.79
C TYR A 69 -1.88 12.03 6.08
N MET A 70 -3.17 12.07 5.69
CA MET A 70 -3.75 13.20 4.95
C MET A 70 -3.58 14.55 5.65
N PRO A 71 -3.92 14.73 6.95
CA PRO A 71 -3.71 16.01 7.61
C PRO A 71 -2.22 16.37 7.70
N LEU A 72 -1.32 15.41 7.86
CA LEU A 72 0.12 15.67 7.86
C LEU A 72 0.59 16.17 6.50
N LEU A 73 0.15 15.50 5.43
CA LEU A 73 0.51 15.84 4.05
C LEU A 73 -0.12 17.14 3.55
N VAL A 74 -1.17 17.66 4.18
CA VAL A 74 -1.82 18.93 3.78
C VAL A 74 -1.39 20.10 4.67
N ASN A 75 -1.09 19.86 5.94
CA ASN A 75 -0.77 20.94 6.88
C ASN A 75 0.73 21.16 7.08
N LEU A 76 1.55 20.10 7.05
CA LEU A 76 2.99 20.24 7.31
C LEU A 76 3.73 20.80 6.10
N SER A 77 4.80 21.55 6.36
CA SER A 77 5.78 21.94 5.34
C SER A 77 6.64 20.75 4.92
N ARG A 78 7.41 20.93 3.85
CA ARG A 78 8.38 19.92 3.40
C ARG A 78 9.36 19.55 4.52
N GLN A 79 9.91 20.55 5.21
CA GLN A 79 10.91 20.32 6.25
C GLN A 79 10.32 19.56 7.44
N GLU A 80 9.12 19.95 7.88
CA GLU A 80 8.41 19.24 8.96
C GLU A 80 8.08 17.79 8.59
N LEU A 81 7.75 17.51 7.33
CA LEU A 81 7.58 16.12 6.85
C LEU A 81 8.91 15.35 6.90
N LEU A 82 10.03 15.99 6.56
CA LEU A 82 11.34 15.35 6.61
C LEU A 82 11.79 15.03 8.05
N GLU A 83 11.45 15.91 8.99
CA GLU A 83 11.73 15.74 10.43
C GLU A 83 10.82 14.69 11.07
N ARG A 84 9.54 14.68 10.70
CA ARG A 84 8.55 13.75 11.24
C ARG A 84 8.76 12.32 10.77
N PHE A 85 9.15 12.14 9.51
CA PHE A 85 9.46 10.85 8.93
C PHE A 85 10.95 10.78 8.66
N PRO A 86 11.83 10.53 9.66
CA PRO A 86 13.24 10.31 9.38
C PRO A 86 13.40 9.12 8.42
N VAL A 87 14.49 9.12 7.65
CA VAL A 87 14.86 7.89 6.92
C VAL A 87 15.11 6.85 8.00
N GLU A 88 14.40 5.71 7.95
CA GLU A 88 14.77 4.56 8.78
C GLU A 88 16.18 4.17 8.31
N GLU A 89 17.21 4.66 9.00
CA GLU A 89 18.56 4.13 8.85
C GLU A 89 18.44 2.66 9.24
N GLY A 90 18.43 1.79 8.24
CA GLY A 90 18.44 0.36 8.47
C GLY A 90 19.59 0.04 9.41
N ASP A 91 19.22 -0.57 10.53
CA ASP A 91 20.07 -1.42 11.36
C ASP A 91 21.14 -2.09 10.49
N GLY A 92 22.41 -1.84 10.81
CA GLY A 92 23.56 -2.48 10.16
C GLY A 92 23.71 -3.95 10.51
#